data_AF-A0A3N1J635-F1
#
_entry.id   AF-A0A3N1J635-F1
#
_cell.length_a   1.000
_cell.length_b   1.000
_cell.length_c   1.000
_cell.angle_alpha   90.00
_cell.angle_beta   90.00
_cell.angle_gamma   90.00
#
_symmetry.space_group_name_H-M   'P 1'
#
loop_
_entity.id
_entity.type
_entity.pdbx_description
1 polymer ?
#
loop_
_entity_poly.entity_id
_entity_poly.type
_entity_poly.pdbx_seq_one_letter_code
_entity_poly.pdbx_strand_id
1 'polypeptide(L)'
;MNIFKHYRNGTTHITSSGSTGYEPESRNETILAINIQHGEYHVHVYPDGIIISYKYIRIKYGQYFKIGKHKYLISDLERFTGSERKHLLYLNDLLHELLTEHSMGGVAVNDYRTVSVLDTHI
;
A
#
# COMPACT_ATOMS: atom_id res chain seq x y z
N MET A 1 -2.20 11.93 -4.41
CA MET A 1 -2.03 10.78 -3.49
C MET A 1 -2.56 11.16 -2.12
N ASN A 2 -3.25 10.25 -1.44
CA ASN A 2 -3.75 10.42 -0.09
C ASN A 2 -3.15 9.34 0.80
N ILE A 3 -2.71 9.69 2.00
CA ILE A 3 -2.16 8.74 2.97
C ILE A 3 -2.96 8.87 4.27
N PHE A 4 -3.42 7.75 4.82
CA PHE A 4 -4.14 7.69 6.08
C PHE A 4 -3.31 6.88 7.06
N LYS A 5 -2.83 7.52 8.12
CA LYS A 5 -2.12 6.85 9.22
C LYS A 5 -3.09 6.59 10.36
N HIS A 6 -3.31 5.33 10.68
CA HIS A 6 -4.24 4.92 11.72
C HIS A 6 -3.49 4.69 13.02
N TYR A 7 -3.93 5.37 14.08
CA TYR A 7 -3.47 5.24 15.46
C TYR A 7 -4.62 4.71 16.31
N ARG A 8 -4.32 4.34 17.55
CA ARG A 8 -5.37 3.93 18.51
C ARG A 8 -6.43 5.02 18.72
N ASN A 9 -6.00 6.28 18.74
CA ASN A 9 -6.84 7.42 19.15
C ASN A 9 -7.46 8.17 17.95
N GLY A 10 -7.08 7.83 16.72
CA GLY A 10 -7.61 8.52 15.54
C GLY A 10 -6.80 8.26 14.27
N THR A 11 -7.14 9.00 13.21
CA THR A 11 -6.48 8.89 11.90
C THR A 11 -5.96 10.25 11.47
N THR A 12 -4.69 10.29 11.05
CA THR A 12 -4.13 11.44 10.33
C THR A 12 -4.32 11.21 8.84
N HIS A 13 -4.89 12.18 8.13
CA HIS A 13 -4.99 12.17 6.67
C HIS A 13 -3.98 13.16 6.09
N ILE A 14 -3.11 12.69 5.22
CA ILE A 14 -2.08 13.46 4.53
C ILE A 14 -2.42 13.54 3.05
N THR A 15 -2.36 14.76 2.53
CA THR A 15 -2.60 15.09 1.12
C THR A 15 -1.46 15.98 0.60
N SER A 16 -1.49 16.34 -0.68
CA SER A 16 -0.55 17.31 -1.24
C SER A 16 -0.65 18.72 -0.63
N SER A 17 -1.79 19.08 -0.02
CA SER A 17 -1.99 20.39 0.61
C SER A 17 -1.67 20.42 2.10
N GLY A 18 -1.29 19.29 2.70
CA GLY A 18 -0.95 19.16 4.11
C GLY A 18 -1.66 18.00 4.81
N SER A 19 -1.56 18.00 6.14
CA SER A 19 -2.15 16.98 7.02
C SER A 19 -3.35 17.51 7.81
N THR A 20 -4.37 16.68 7.98
CA THR A 20 -5.57 16.96 8.77
C THR A 20 -5.98 15.74 9.61
N GLY A 21 -6.89 15.93 10.56
CA GLY A 21 -7.41 14.86 11.42
C GLY A 21 -6.65 14.75 12.73
N TYR A 22 -6.49 13.53 13.23
CA TYR A 22 -5.79 13.27 14.48
C TYR A 22 -4.32 13.66 14.36
N GLU A 23 -3.84 14.46 15.31
CA GLU A 23 -2.43 14.77 15.47
C GLU A 23 -1.89 13.97 16.66
N PRO A 24 -0.94 13.03 16.45
CA PRO A 24 -0.39 12.26 17.55
C PRO A 24 0.38 13.18 18.50
N GLU A 25 0.08 13.09 19.79
CA GLU A 25 0.69 13.95 20.83
C GLU A 25 2.18 13.62 21.01
N SER A 26 2.55 12.38 20.68
CA SER A 26 3.94 11.90 20.73
C SER A 26 4.37 11.27 19.41
N ARG A 27 5.64 11.51 19.06
CA ARG A 27 6.30 10.81 17.94
C ARG A 27 6.36 9.29 18.16
N ASN A 28 6.20 8.82 19.39
CA ASN A 28 6.30 7.40 19.75
C ASN A 28 4.96 6.66 19.63
N GLU A 29 3.86 7.34 19.32
CA GLU A 29 2.59 6.65 19.12
C GLU A 29 2.67 5.67 17.95
N THR A 30 2.32 4.41 18.22
CA THR A 30 2.39 3.33 17.24
C THR A 30 1.38 3.53 16.11
N ILE A 31 1.87 3.51 14.87
CA ILE A 31 1.02 3.41 13.68
C ILE A 31 0.52 1.97 13.60
N LEU A 32 -0.80 1.78 13.64
CA LEU A 32 -1.45 0.47 13.58
C LEU A 32 -1.65 -0.01 12.14
N ALA A 33 -1.90 0.92 11.22
CA ALA A 33 -2.04 0.65 9.80
C ALA A 33 -1.81 1.94 8.99
N ILE A 34 -1.42 1.79 7.73
CA ILE A 34 -1.38 2.89 6.77
C ILE A 34 -2.21 2.51 5.55
N ASN A 35 -3.10 3.40 5.12
CA ASN A 35 -3.77 3.27 3.83
C ASN A 35 -3.22 4.34 2.88
N ILE A 36 -2.72 3.94 1.71
CA ILE A 36 -2.29 4.86 0.66
C ILE A 36 -3.25 4.73 -0.51
N GLN A 37 -3.81 5.84 -0.97
CA GLN A 37 -4.68 5.90 -2.13
C GLN A 37 -4.04 6.75 -3.24
N HIS A 38 -3.92 6.16 -4.42
CA HIS A 38 -3.45 6.83 -5.63
C HIS A 38 -4.39 6.49 -6.79
N GLY A 39 -5.24 7.42 -7.20
CA GLY A 39 -6.28 7.16 -8.20
C GLY A 39 -7.25 6.06 -7.74
N GLU A 40 -7.40 5.01 -8.56
CA GLU A 40 -8.22 3.82 -8.27
C GLU A 40 -7.46 2.74 -7.45
N TYR A 41 -6.19 2.97 -7.12
CA TYR A 41 -5.34 2.00 -6.44
C TYR A 41 -5.31 2.27 -4.94
N HIS A 42 -5.40 1.19 -4.16
CA HIS A 42 -5.40 1.24 -2.70
C HIS A 42 -4.32 0.30 -2.15
N VAL A 43 -3.41 0.84 -1.37
CA VAL A 43 -2.41 0.09 -0.61
C VAL A 43 -2.78 0.11 0.86
N HIS A 44 -2.72 -1.04 1.49
CA HIS A 44 -2.91 -1.25 2.92
C HIS A 44 -1.63 -1.83 3.50
N VAL A 45 -1.02 -1.12 4.44
CA VAL A 45 0.18 -1.51 5.16
C VAL A 45 -0.24 -1.87 6.58
N TYR A 46 -0.03 -3.12 6.93
CA TYR A 46 -0.26 -3.67 8.27
C TYR A 46 1.04 -4.22 8.84
N PRO A 47 1.16 -4.42 10.16
CA PRO A 47 2.34 -5.04 10.75
C PRO A 47 2.68 -6.43 10.17
N ASP A 48 1.69 -7.17 9.65
CA ASP A 48 1.85 -8.52 9.09
C ASP A 48 1.96 -8.53 7.55
N GLY A 49 2.07 -7.37 6.92
CA GLY A 49 2.38 -7.24 5.49
C GLY A 49 1.61 -6.16 4.75
N ILE A 50 1.90 -6.08 3.46
CA ILE A 50 1.40 -5.03 2.56
C ILE A 50 0.49 -5.64 1.51
N ILE A 51 -0.65 -5.00 1.27
CA ILE A 51 -1.64 -5.41 0.28
C ILE A 51 -1.91 -4.24 -0.65
N ILE A 52 -1.70 -4.41 -1.95
CA ILE A 52 -2.19 -3.47 -2.97
C ILE A 52 -3.43 -4.04 -3.66
N SER A 53 -4.39 -3.19 -4.02
CA SER A 53 -5.64 -3.59 -4.64
C SER A 53 -6.15 -2.63 -5.70
N TYR A 54 -6.88 -3.20 -6.65
CA TYR A 54 -7.58 -2.54 -7.74
C TYR A 54 -8.86 -3.32 -8.06
N LYS A 55 -10.04 -2.71 -7.87
CA LYS A 55 -11.34 -3.39 -8.04
C LYS A 55 -11.39 -4.71 -7.24
N TYR A 56 -11.57 -5.84 -7.92
CA TYR A 56 -11.62 -7.18 -7.32
C TYR A 56 -10.26 -7.88 -7.29
N ILE A 57 -9.19 -7.23 -7.74
CA ILE A 57 -7.83 -7.77 -7.81
C ILE A 57 -7.02 -7.24 -6.63
N ARG A 58 -6.20 -8.09 -6.02
CA ARG A 58 -5.28 -7.68 -4.94
C ARG A 58 -4.03 -8.55 -4.90
N ILE A 59 -2.92 -7.96 -4.48
CA ILE A 59 -1.63 -8.62 -4.26
C ILE A 59 -1.24 -8.41 -2.81
N LYS A 60 -0.96 -9.48 -2.06
CA LYS A 60 -0.26 -9.40 -0.77
C LYS A 60 1.22 -9.65 -1.03
N TYR A 61 2.06 -8.66 -0.72
CA TYR A 61 3.49 -8.64 -1.00
C TYR A 61 4.17 -9.94 -0.57
N GLY A 62 4.96 -10.53 -1.45
CA GLY A 62 5.73 -11.76 -1.21
C GLY A 62 4.91 -13.04 -0.96
N GLN A 63 3.57 -12.99 -0.98
CA GLN A 63 2.74 -14.12 -0.57
C GLN A 63 1.82 -14.63 -1.68
N TYR A 64 0.84 -13.84 -2.10
CA TYR A 64 -0.21 -14.29 -3.00
C TYR A 64 -0.87 -13.15 -3.76
N PHE A 65 -1.56 -13.48 -4.84
CA PHE A 65 -2.53 -12.59 -5.47
C PHE A 65 -3.93 -13.21 -5.47
N LYS A 66 -4.95 -12.36 -5.55
CA LYS A 66 -6.35 -12.77 -5.65
C LYS A 66 -7.05 -12.06 -6.79
N ILE A 67 -7.97 -12.78 -7.43
CA ILE A 67 -8.92 -12.27 -8.41
C ILE A 67 -10.31 -12.65 -7.91
N GLY A 68 -11.05 -11.69 -7.37
CA GLY A 68 -12.30 -11.92 -6.68
C GLY A 68 -12.11 -12.88 -5.49
N LYS A 69 -12.72 -14.07 -5.60
CA LYS A 69 -12.63 -15.14 -4.58
C LYS A 69 -11.43 -16.08 -4.76
N HIS A 70 -10.81 -16.10 -5.94
CA HIS A 70 -9.74 -17.03 -6.26
C HIS A 70 -8.40 -16.51 -5.74
N LYS A 71 -7.58 -17.41 -5.15
CA LYS A 71 -6.27 -17.11 -4.58
C LYS A 71 -5.21 -17.95 -5.29
N TYR A 72 -4.10 -17.31 -5.66
CA TYR A 72 -2.98 -17.90 -6.38
C TYR A 72 -1.68 -17.54 -5.68
N LEU A 73 -0.65 -18.38 -5.79
CA LEU A 73 0.67 -18.07 -5.22
C LEU A 73 1.32 -16.92 -5.99
N ILE A 74 2.09 -16.08 -5.31
CA ILE A 74 2.76 -14.95 -5.98
C ILE A 74 3.75 -15.43 -7.05
N SER A 75 4.32 -16.63 -6.88
CA SER A 75 5.20 -17.28 -7.86
C SER A 75 4.56 -17.54 -9.22
N ASP A 76 3.23 -17.58 -9.27
CA ASP A 76 2.48 -17.89 -10.49
C ASP A 76 2.13 -16.61 -11.28
N LEU A 77 2.42 -15.42 -10.74
CA LEU A 77 2.01 -14.12 -11.29
C LEU A 77 2.47 -13.94 -12.75
N GLU A 78 3.75 -14.18 -13.01
CA GLU A 78 4.35 -14.03 -14.35
C GLU A 78 3.74 -14.96 -15.39
N ARG A 79 3.33 -16.16 -14.95
CA ARG A 79 2.78 -17.22 -15.78
C ARG A 79 1.25 -17.17 -15.90
N PHE A 80 0.60 -16.28 -15.16
CA PHE A 80 -0.86 -16.15 -15.18
C PHE A 80 -1.35 -15.73 -16.57
N THR A 81 -2.30 -16.47 -17.14
CA THR A 81 -2.78 -16.29 -18.53
C THR A 81 -4.15 -15.64 -18.64
N GLY A 82 -4.78 -15.25 -17.54
CA GLY A 82 -6.11 -14.62 -17.54
C GLY A 82 -6.10 -13.16 -18.01
N SER A 83 -7.29 -12.63 -18.33
CA SER A 83 -7.51 -11.24 -18.77
C SER A 83 -6.96 -10.18 -17.81
N GLU A 84 -6.93 -10.51 -16.52
CA GLU A 84 -6.47 -9.65 -15.44
C GLU A 84 -4.94 -9.52 -15.38
N ARG A 85 -4.18 -10.30 -16.16
CA ARG A 85 -2.71 -10.35 -16.12
C ARG A 85 -2.09 -8.96 -16.18
N LYS A 86 -2.53 -8.11 -17.11
CA LYS A 86 -1.99 -6.74 -17.26
C LYS A 86 -2.16 -5.93 -15.97
N HIS A 87 -3.32 -6.03 -15.31
CA HIS A 87 -3.57 -5.31 -14.06
C HIS A 87 -2.77 -5.90 -12.90
N LEU A 88 -2.59 -7.22 -12.86
CA LEU A 88 -1.78 -7.89 -11.86
C LEU A 88 -0.31 -7.50 -11.94
N LEU A 89 0.28 -7.52 -13.13
CA LEU A 89 1.67 -7.09 -13.33
C LEU A 89 1.84 -5.62 -12.94
N TYR A 90 0.92 -4.76 -13.40
CA TYR A 90 0.97 -3.34 -13.04
C TYR A 90 0.83 -3.09 -11.54
N LEU A 91 -0.04 -3.83 -10.83
CA LEU A 91 -0.13 -3.76 -9.37
C LEU A 91 1.17 -4.20 -8.70
N ASN A 92 1.83 -5.22 -9.23
CA ASN A 92 3.10 -5.70 -8.70
C ASN A 92 4.22 -4.68 -8.93
N ASP A 93 4.24 -4.03 -10.09
CA ASP A 93 5.19 -2.96 -10.41
C ASP A 93 4.99 -1.75 -9.48
N LEU A 94 3.75 -1.31 -9.26
CA LEU A 94 3.44 -0.24 -8.31
C LEU A 94 3.84 -0.59 -6.87
N LEU A 95 3.66 -1.85 -6.47
CA LEU A 95 4.07 -2.31 -5.16
C LEU A 95 5.59 -2.34 -5.03
N HIS A 96 6.30 -2.73 -6.10
CA HIS A 96 7.75 -2.69 -6.14
C HIS A 96 8.28 -1.26 -6.08
N GLU A 97 7.71 -0.35 -6.86
CA GLU A 97 8.01 1.10 -6.83
C GLU A 97 7.82 1.67 -5.42
N LEU A 98 6.69 1.36 -4.77
CA LEU A 98 6.41 1.85 -3.42
C LEU A 98 7.45 1.42 -2.39
N LEU A 99 7.97 0.20 -2.52
CA LEU A 99 8.94 -0.36 -1.58
C LEU A 99 10.37 0.05 -1.89
N THR A 100 10.71 0.29 -3.15
CA THR A 100 12.10 0.56 -3.55
C THR A 100 12.40 2.04 -3.75
N GLU A 101 11.43 2.80 -4.26
CA GLU A 101 11.56 4.21 -4.62
C GLU A 101 10.72 5.12 -3.72
N HIS A 102 9.93 4.53 -2.80
CA HIS A 102 8.97 5.23 -1.95
C HIS A 102 8.04 6.14 -2.75
N SER A 103 7.64 5.70 -3.94
CA SER A 103 6.71 6.41 -4.81
C SER A 103 5.63 5.48 -5.36
N MET A 104 4.56 6.07 -5.88
CA MET A 104 3.52 5.30 -6.55
C MET A 104 3.06 6.05 -7.79
N GLY A 105 3.27 5.45 -8.97
CA GLY A 105 3.01 6.10 -10.24
C GLY A 105 3.86 7.35 -10.44
N GLY A 106 5.10 7.35 -9.95
CA GLY A 106 6.04 8.47 -9.98
C GLY A 106 5.77 9.58 -8.95
N VAL A 107 4.77 9.41 -8.07
CA VAL A 107 4.46 10.39 -7.02
C VAL A 107 5.06 9.94 -5.70
N ALA A 108 6.02 10.70 -5.18
CA ALA A 108 6.74 10.39 -3.95
C ALA A 108 5.84 10.41 -2.69
N VAL A 109 6.07 9.45 -1.79
CA VAL A 109 5.48 9.36 -0.46
C VAL A 109 6.18 10.35 0.46
N ASN A 110 5.69 11.60 0.46
CA ASN A 110 6.25 12.70 1.23
C ASN A 110 5.82 12.69 2.71
N ASP A 111 6.01 11.57 3.41
CA ASP A 111 5.82 11.45 4.86
C ASP A 111 6.85 10.48 5.46
N TYR A 112 7.79 11.04 6.22
CA TYR A 112 8.90 10.27 6.82
C TYR A 112 8.42 9.06 7.65
N ARG A 113 7.34 9.20 8.43
CA ARG A 113 6.85 8.09 9.27
C ARG A 113 6.26 6.97 8.42
N THR A 114 5.59 7.31 7.31
CA THR A 114 5.08 6.32 6.36
C THR A 114 6.23 5.58 5.69
N VAL A 115 7.25 6.31 5.21
CA VAL A 115 8.47 5.72 4.62
C VAL A 115 9.14 4.77 5.61
N SER A 116 9.35 5.21 6.85
CA SER A 116 9.97 4.38 7.89
C SER A 116 9.20 3.09 8.20
N VAL A 117 7.87 3.07 8.02
CA VAL A 117 7.06 1.84 8.18
C VAL A 117 7.15 0.95 6.93
N LEU A 118 7.23 1.53 5.73
CA LEU A 118 7.46 0.76 4.52
C LEU A 118 8.81 0.03 4.57
N ASP A 119 9.85 0.69 5.07
CA ASP A 119 11.20 0.13 5.21
C ASP A 119 11.27 -1.09 6.14
N THR A 120 10.32 -1.26 7.08
CA THR A 120 10.30 -2.45 7.94
C THR A 120 9.83 -3.71 7.23
N HIS A 121 9.39 -3.61 5.97
CA HIS A 121 8.85 -4.71 5.18
C HIS A 121 9.79 -5.23 4.09
N ILE A 122 11.00 -4.64 3.99
CA ILE A 122 12.06 -4.96 3.03
C ILE A 122 13.11 -5.82 3.72
#